data_AF-Q5BT94-F1
#
_entry.id   AF-Q5BT94-F1
#
_cell.length_a   1.000
_cell.length_b   1.000
_cell.length_c   1.000
_cell.angle_alpha   90.00
_cell.angle_beta   90.00
_cell.angle_gamma   90.00
#
_symmetry.space_group_name_H-M   'P 1'
#
loop_
_entity.id
_entity.type
_entity.pdbx_description
1 polymer ?
#
loop_
_entity_poly.entity_id
_entity_poly.type
_entity_poly.pdbx_seq_one_letter_code
_entity_poly.pdbx_strand_id
1 'polypeptide(L)' 'MLQTGRLFVRNLPYDCTEKELEKLFSPYGSLSDIHLAFDSWSQVSKGFAFVTYLFPSDAVKLTSR' A
#
# COMPACT_ATOMS: atom_id res chain seq x y z
N MET A 1 -17.98 9.39 -7.11
CA MET A 1 -16.66 8.89 -7.54
C MET A 1 -15.92 8.51 -6.27
N LEU A 2 -15.63 7.22 -6.06
CA LEU A 2 -15.04 6.75 -4.80
C LEU A 2 -13.62 7.32 -4.67
N GLN A 3 -13.49 8.50 -4.04
CA GLN A 3 -12.23 9.12 -3.60
C GLN A 3 -11.70 8.39 -2.35
N THR A 4 -11.76 7.06 -2.33
CA THR A 4 -11.18 6.31 -1.23
C THR A 4 -9.68 6.35 -1.46
N GLY A 5 -8.90 7.01 -0.59
CA GLY A 5 -7.43 7.11 -0.67
C GLY A 5 -6.69 5.77 -0.57
N ARG A 6 -7.39 4.65 -0.81
CA ARG A 6 -6.91 3.29 -0.75
C ARG A 6 -6.33 2.88 -2.11
N LEU A 7 -5.02 2.71 -2.12
CA LEU A 7 -4.25 2.13 -3.20
C LEU A 7 -4.14 0.62 -3.04
N PHE A 8 -4.17 -0.08 -4.18
CA PHE A 8 -3.88 -1.49 -4.27
C PHE A 8 -2.50 -1.67 -4.90
N VAL A 9 -1.56 -2.18 -4.12
CA VAL A 9 -0.18 -2.42 -4.54
C VAL A 9 -0.02 -3.90 -4.83
N ARG A 10 0.35 -4.23 -6.06
CA ARG A 10 0.58 -5.61 -6.55
C ARG A 10 2.03 -5.75 -7.00
N ASN A 11 2.51 -6.98 -7.12
CA ASN A 11 3.89 -7.30 -7.51
C ASN A 11 4.93 -6.90 -6.45
N LEU A 12 4.56 -7.00 -5.18
CA LEU A 12 5.48 -6.80 -4.07
C LEU A 12 6.38 -8.03 -3.89
N PRO A 13 7.65 -7.84 -3.51
CA PRO A 13 8.52 -8.95 -3.17
C PRO A 13 8.02 -9.69 -1.93
N TYR A 14 8.33 -10.98 -1.86
CA TYR A 14 7.97 -11.87 -0.77
C TYR A 14 8.51 -11.43 0.61
N ASP A 15 9.61 -10.69 0.61
CA ASP A 15 10.28 -10.12 1.80
C ASP A 15 9.75 -8.72 2.19
N CYS A 16 8.77 -8.19 1.46
CA CYS A 16 8.27 -6.84 1.71
C CYS A 16 7.50 -6.77 3.03
N THR A 17 7.81 -5.76 3.85
CA THR A 17 7.17 -5.51 5.15
C THR A 17 6.42 -4.19 5.13
N GLU A 18 5.50 -4.00 6.10
CA GLU A 18 4.71 -2.77 6.23
C GLU A 18 5.61 -1.54 6.37
N LYS A 19 6.74 -1.69 7.06
CA LYS A 19 7.75 -0.64 7.21
C LYS A 19 8.38 -0.20 5.89
N GLU A 20 8.65 -1.14 4.99
CA GLU A 20 9.23 -0.83 3.68
C GLU A 20 8.20 -0.14 2.78
N LEU A 21 6.94 -0.59 2.80
CA LEU A 21 5.85 0.14 2.16
C LEU A 21 5.70 1.54 2.76
N GLU A 22 5.69 1.66 4.08
CA GLU A 22 5.58 2.95 4.75
C GLU A 22 6.68 3.90 4.28
N LYS A 23 7.94 3.46 4.28
CA LYS A 23 9.06 4.26 3.73
C LYS A 23 8.91 4.62 2.26
N LEU A 24 8.47 3.68 1.42
CA LEU A 24 8.27 3.91 -0.01
C LEU A 24 7.15 4.93 -0.26
N PHE A 25 6.06 4.85 0.50
CA PHE A 25 4.85 5.64 0.27
C PHE A 25 4.79 6.94 1.09
N SER A 26 5.55 7.03 2.19
CA SER A 26 5.70 8.21 3.05
C SER A 26 6.08 9.51 2.30
N PRO A 27 7.04 9.53 1.35
CA PRO A 27 7.35 10.75 0.60
C PRO A 27 6.23 11.19 -0.35
N TYR A 28 5.29 10.32 -0.69
CA TYR A 28 4.17 10.65 -1.57
C TYR A 28 2.96 11.23 -0.82
N GLY A 29 2.86 10.99 0.49
CA GLY A 29 1.81 11.52 1.35
C GLY A 29 1.65 10.76 2.66
N SER A 30 0.80 11.28 3.55
CA SER A 30 0.55 10.64 4.85
C SER A 30 -0.31 9.39 4.71
N LEU A 31 0.21 8.27 5.19
CA LEU A 31 -0.48 6.99 5.25
C LEU A 31 -1.40 6.94 6.47
N SER A 32 -2.62 6.48 6.24
CA SER A 32 -3.63 6.25 7.27
C SER A 32 -3.59 4.81 7.76
N ASP A 33 -3.42 3.85 6.86
CA ASP A 33 -3.44 2.42 7.18
C ASP A 33 -2.70 1.61 6.12
N ILE A 34 -1.95 0.59 6.52
CA ILE A 34 -1.24 -0.33 5.61
C ILE A 34 -1.70 -1.74 5.95
N HIS A 35 -2.19 -2.46 4.95
CA HIS A 35 -2.64 -3.84 5.10
C HIS A 35 -1.91 -4.73 4.10
N LEU A 36 -0.87 -5.40 4.56
CA LEU A 36 -0.18 -6.42 3.80
C LEU A 36 -0.91 -7.76 3.91
N ALA A 37 -1.21 -8.37 2.76
CA ALA A 37 -1.77 -9.69 2.74
C ALA A 37 -0.64 -10.73 2.82
N PHE A 38 -0.58 -11.43 3.93
CA PHE A 38 0.35 -12.54 4.13
C PHE A 38 -0.36 -13.87 3.91
N ASP A 39 0.34 -14.83 3.33
CA ASP A 39 -0.13 -16.20 3.27
C ASP A 39 0.13 -16.88 4.62
N SER A 40 -0.93 -17.28 5.31
CA SER A 40 -0.84 -17.89 6.65
C SER A 40 -0.13 -19.25 6.65
N TRP A 41 0.05 -19.88 5.49
CA TRP A 41 0.70 -21.20 5.41
C TRP A 41 2.20 -21.08 5.22
N SER A 42 2.65 -20.24 4.29
CA SER A 42 4.09 -20.07 4.04
C SER A 42 4.69 -18.89 4.82
N GLN A 43 3.87 -18.09 5.50
CA GLN A 43 4.27 -16.86 6.20
C GLN A 43 4.95 -15.83 5.25
N VAL A 44 4.65 -15.94 3.96
CA VAL A 44 5.22 -15.12 2.89
C VAL A 44 4.15 -14.14 2.41
N SER A 45 4.53 -12.91 2.06
CA SER A 45 3.59 -11.97 1.49
C SER A 45 3.00 -12.53 0.19
N LYS A 46 1.67 -12.39 -0.03
CA LYS A 46 1.01 -12.83 -1.28
C LYS A 46 1.40 -11.96 -2.49
N GLY A 47 2.38 -11.08 -2.33
CA GLY A 47 2.81 -10.12 -3.35
C GLY A 47 1.82 -8.98 -3.58
N PHE A 48 0.87 -8.76 -2.65
CA PHE A 48 -0.02 -7.60 -2.69
C PHE A 48 -0.28 -7.00 -1.31
N ALA A 49 -0.54 -5.70 -1.30
CA ALA A 49 -0.86 -4.91 -0.13
C ALA A 49 -1.91 -3.84 -0.48
N PHE A 50 -2.66 -3.42 0.53
CA PHE A 50 -3.53 -2.27 0.45
C PHE A 50 -2.94 -1.14 1.28
N VAL A 51 -2.79 0.03 0.69
CA VAL A 51 -2.25 1.21 1.35
C VAL A 51 -3.31 2.29 1.32
N THR A 52 -3.76 2.76 2.47
CA THR A 52 -4.76 3.82 2.57
C THR A 52 -4.08 5.10 2.96
N TYR A 53 -4.18 6.13 2.13
CA TYR A 53 -3.75 7.48 2.42
C TYR A 53 -4.79 8.24 3.25
N LEU A 54 -4.28 9.10 4.12
CA LEU A 54 -5.09 9.98 4.96
C LEU A 54 -5.80 11.04 4.10
N PHE A 55 -5.12 11.50 3.05
CA PHE A 55 -5.66 12.45 2.08
C PHE A 55 -5.87 11.77 0.72
N PRO A 56 -7.10 11.75 0.18
CA PRO A 56 -7.36 11.14 -1.12
C PRO A 56 -6.65 11.87 -2.27
N SER A 57 -6.33 13.16 -2.10
CA SER A 57 -5.55 13.96 -3.05
C SER A 57 -4.14 13.39 -3.30
N ASP A 58 -3.54 12.74 -2.32
CA ASP A 58 -2.20 12.14 -2.46
C ASP A 58 -2.26 10.79 -3.19
N ALA A 59 -3.30 9.99 -2.93
CA ALA A 59 -3.55 8.74 -3.66
C ALA A 59 -3.81 8.97 -5.17
N VAL A 60 -4.46 10.08 -5.53
CA VAL A 60 -4.73 10.43 -6.94
C VAL A 60 -3.44 10.71 -7.71
N LYS A 61 -2.44 11.35 -7.09
CA LYS A 61 -1.13 11.60 -7.73
C LYS A 61 -0.45 10.31 -8.16
N LEU A 62 -0.58 9.25 -7.35
CA LEU A 62 0.08 7.97 -7.59
C LEU A 62 -0.65 7.09 -8.62
N THR A 63 -1.97 7.23 -8.73
CA THR A 63 -2.83 6.38 -9.59
C THR A 63 -3.00 6.94 -11.00
N SER A 64 -2.65 8.21 -11.26
CA SER A 64 -2.96 8.90 -12.52
C SER A 64 -2.04 8.55 -13.71
N ARG A 65 -1.70 7.27 -13.93
CA ARG A 65 -0.82 6.85 -15.03
C ARG A 65 -1.41 5.77 -15.92
#